data_AF-A0A9P6XQ75-F1
#
_entry.id   AF-A0A9P6XQ75-F1
#
_cell.length_a   1.000
_cell.length_b   1.000
_cell.length_c   1.000
_cell.angle_alpha   90.00
_cell.angle_beta   90.00
_cell.angle_gamma   90.00
#
_symmetry.space_group_name_H-M   'P 1'
#
loop_
_entity.id
_entity.type
_entity.pdbx_description
1 polymer ?
#
loop_
_entity_poly.entity_id
_entity_poly.type
_entity_poly.pdbx_seq_one_letter_code
_entity_poly.pdbx_strand_id
1 'polypeptide(L)'
;MDKQAHEFPRIGVLPSGPLDTICDVGDVTVGHCTLADGPLQTGVTVVRPHGGDPYLDKVPAAATILNGFGKSTGLVQVQELGVLETPIALTTTFGVGTVAHAQIRQAPARRGMH
;
A
#
# COMPACT_ATOMS: atom_id res chain seq x y z
N MET A 1 -21.69 2.99 11.93
CA MET A 1 -21.19 1.65 11.58
C MET A 1 -20.33 1.24 12.76
N ASP A 2 -20.86 0.41 13.64
CA ASP A 2 -20.21 0.06 14.90
C ASP A 2 -18.90 -0.68 14.62
N LYS A 3 -17.79 -0.12 15.12
CA LYS A 3 -16.56 -0.88 15.29
C LYS A 3 -16.84 -1.90 16.40
N GLN A 4 -17.18 -3.13 16.03
CA GLN A 4 -17.05 -4.23 17.00
C GLN A 4 -15.57 -4.30 17.39
N ALA A 5 -15.28 -3.89 18.62
CA ALA A 5 -13.99 -4.11 19.25
C ALA A 5 -13.84 -5.61 19.47
N HIS A 6 -13.32 -6.31 18.48
CA HIS A 6 -12.86 -7.68 18.67
C HIS A 6 -11.65 -7.62 19.62
N GLU A 7 -11.77 -8.24 20.78
CA GLU A 7 -10.67 -8.39 21.74
C GLU A 7 -9.67 -9.40 21.17
N PHE A 8 -8.77 -8.92 20.32
CA PHE A 8 -7.70 -9.74 19.75
C PHE A 8 -6.58 -9.95 20.79
N PRO A 9 -5.92 -11.12 20.79
CA PRO A 9 -4.79 -11.35 21.66
C PRO A 9 -3.64 -10.39 21.31
N ARG A 10 -3.09 -9.70 22.32
CA ARG A 10 -1.93 -8.84 22.16
C ARG A 10 -0.66 -9.68 22.06
N ILE A 11 0.09 -9.51 20.97
CA ILE A 11 1.35 -10.22 20.72
C ILE A 11 2.53 -9.27 20.96
N GLY A 12 3.56 -9.72 21.69
CA GLY A 12 4.74 -8.94 22.03
C GLY A 12 4.56 -8.09 23.31
N VAL A 13 5.61 -7.34 23.68
CA VAL A 13 5.67 -6.58 24.95
C VAL A 13 5.69 -5.06 24.77
N LEU A 14 5.82 -4.57 23.53
CA LEU A 14 5.88 -3.14 23.24
C LEU A 14 4.48 -2.52 23.20
N PRO A 15 4.33 -1.25 23.62
CA PRO A 15 3.08 -0.52 23.45
C PRO A 15 2.78 -0.31 21.96
N SER A 16 1.49 -0.28 21.61
CA SER A 16 0.98 0.05 20.29
C SER A 16 0.70 1.55 20.20
N GLY A 17 0.57 2.06 18.98
CA GLY A 17 0.09 3.41 18.74
C GLY A 17 -1.39 3.57 19.09
N PRO A 18 -1.91 4.82 19.09
CA PRO A 18 -3.30 5.11 19.46
C PRO A 18 -4.35 4.43 18.58
N LEU A 19 -4.06 4.20 17.30
CA LEU A 19 -4.97 3.52 16.38
C LEU A 19 -4.76 2.01 16.34
N ASP A 20 -3.60 1.54 16.81
CA ASP A 20 -3.13 0.16 16.69
C ASP A 20 -3.07 -0.30 15.22
N THR A 21 -2.60 0.58 14.34
CA THR A 21 -2.50 0.33 12.90
C THR A 21 -1.23 0.93 12.29
N ILE A 22 -0.95 0.58 11.02
CA ILE A 22 0.14 1.21 10.26
C ILE A 22 -0.03 2.73 10.10
N CYS A 23 -1.25 3.26 10.23
CA CYS A 23 -1.53 4.69 10.14
C CYS A 23 -1.02 5.48 11.37
N ASP A 24 -0.53 4.81 12.41
CA ASP A 24 0.16 5.48 13.52
C ASP A 24 1.58 5.97 13.13
N VAL A 25 2.07 5.63 11.94
CA VAL A 25 3.39 6.03 11.42
C VAL A 25 3.27 7.30 10.57
N GLY A 26 3.63 8.45 11.15
CA GLY A 26 3.70 9.73 10.42
C GLY A 26 2.40 10.06 9.65
N ASP A 27 2.53 10.41 8.37
CA ASP A 27 1.41 10.71 7.48
C ASP A 27 0.99 9.51 6.61
N VAL A 28 1.30 8.28 7.03
CA VAL A 28 0.90 7.07 6.30
C VAL A 28 -0.62 6.97 6.27
N THR A 29 -1.18 6.74 5.09
CA THR A 29 -2.62 6.54 4.90
C THR A 29 -2.91 5.27 4.12
N VAL A 30 -4.04 4.62 4.44
CA VAL A 30 -4.51 3.40 3.77
C VAL A 30 -5.91 3.63 3.21
N GLY A 31 -6.10 3.25 1.95
CA GLY A 31 -7.40 3.29 1.28
C GLY A 31 -7.77 1.92 0.69
N HIS A 32 -9.07 1.63 0.65
CA HIS A 32 -9.59 0.37 0.13
C HIS A 32 -10.67 0.62 -0.93
N CYS A 33 -10.70 -0.23 -1.95
CA CYS A 33 -11.83 -0.40 -2.85
C CYS A 33 -12.21 -1.88 -2.86
N THR A 34 -13.41 -2.18 -2.37
CA THR A 34 -13.91 -3.55 -2.24
C THR A 34 -15.01 -3.77 -3.27
N LEU A 35 -14.86 -4.81 -4.08
CA LEU A 35 -15.89 -5.31 -4.98
C LEU A 35 -16.38 -6.65 -4.45
N ALA A 36 -17.60 -6.64 -3.91
CA ALA A 36 -18.23 -7.80 -3.30
C ALA A 36 -19.64 -7.99 -3.90
N ASP A 37 -19.70 -8.53 -5.11
CA ASP A 37 -20.93 -8.75 -5.88
C ASP A 37 -21.03 -10.20 -6.35
N GLY A 38 -21.72 -11.03 -5.55
CA GLY A 38 -21.90 -12.45 -5.82
C GLY A 38 -20.56 -13.18 -6.01
N PRO A 39 -20.28 -13.78 -7.19
CA PRO A 39 -19.02 -14.46 -7.45
C PRO A 39 -17.82 -13.51 -7.58
N LEU A 40 -18.04 -12.20 -7.75
CA LEU A 40 -16.98 -11.20 -7.79
C LEU A 40 -16.61 -10.79 -6.37
N GLN A 41 -15.50 -11.32 -5.87
CA GLN A 41 -14.94 -11.00 -4.55
C GLN A 41 -13.49 -10.56 -4.72
N THR A 42 -13.29 -9.26 -4.92
CA THR A 42 -11.97 -8.70 -5.22
C THR A 42 -11.83 -7.27 -4.70
N GLY A 43 -10.68 -6.66 -4.90
CA GLY A 43 -10.46 -5.30 -4.49
C GLY A 43 -9.02 -4.84 -4.69
N VAL A 44 -8.79 -3.61 -4.22
CA VAL A 44 -7.47 -3.00 -4.15
C VAL A 44 -7.33 -2.32 -2.79
N THR A 45 -6.19 -2.52 -2.15
CA THR A 45 -5.74 -1.73 -1.00
C THR A 45 -4.55 -0.91 -1.42
N VAL A 46 -4.52 0.37 -1.10
CA VAL A 46 -3.40 1.27 -1.39
C VAL A 46 -2.87 1.86 -0.10
N VAL A 47 -1.57 1.77 0.11
CA VAL A 47 -0.83 2.43 1.19
C VAL A 47 -0.04 3.60 0.60
N ARG A 48 -0.30 4.81 1.07
CA ARG A 48 0.52 5.98 0.76
C ARG A 48 1.56 6.18 1.85
N PRO A 49 2.84 6.35 1.49
CA PRO A 49 3.91 6.49 2.48
C PRO A 49 3.88 7.82 3.24
N HIS A 50 3.28 8.87 2.67
CA HIS A 50 3.13 10.20 3.27
C HIS A 50 2.05 11.03 2.54
N GLY A 51 1.76 12.23 3.04
CA GLY A 51 0.76 13.15 2.49
C GLY A 51 1.12 13.77 1.14
N GLY A 52 2.41 13.89 0.82
CA GLY A 52 2.95 14.46 -0.43
C GLY A 52 2.87 13.56 -1.68
N ASP A 53 3.63 13.95 -2.72
CA ASP A 53 3.75 13.17 -3.96
C ASP A 53 4.94 12.20 -3.84
N PRO A 54 4.71 10.87 -3.74
CA PRO A 54 5.80 9.92 -3.56
C PRO A 54 6.80 9.90 -4.72
N TYR A 55 6.42 10.37 -5.92
CA TYR A 55 7.34 10.45 -7.04
C TYR A 55 8.38 11.56 -6.85
N LEU A 56 7.96 12.70 -6.29
CA LEU A 56 8.82 13.85 -6.01
C LEU A 56 9.55 13.68 -4.67
N ASP A 57 8.80 13.28 -3.64
CA ASP A 57 9.27 13.16 -2.27
C ASP A 57 9.50 11.68 -1.92
N LYS A 58 10.50 11.07 -2.57
CA LYS A 58 10.79 9.63 -2.41
C LYS A 58 11.18 9.29 -0.97
N VAL A 59 10.77 8.12 -0.51
CA VAL A 59 11.13 7.62 0.84
C VAL A 59 12.04 6.39 0.76
N PRO A 60 12.99 6.21 1.70
CA PRO A 60 13.80 4.99 1.78
C PRO A 60 12.95 3.75 1.90
N ALA A 61 13.34 2.68 1.21
CA ALA A 61 12.60 1.42 1.19
C ALA A 61 13.48 0.21 0.87
N ALA A 62 13.01 -0.95 1.28
CA ALA A 62 13.63 -2.24 0.99
C ALA A 62 12.55 -3.32 0.82
N ALA A 63 12.90 -4.41 0.14
CA ALA A 63 12.04 -5.57 -0.02
C ALA A 63 12.84 -6.87 0.13
N THR A 64 12.24 -7.86 0.80
CA THR A 64 12.81 -9.20 0.98
C THR A 64 11.83 -10.23 0.45
N ILE A 65 12.33 -11.16 -0.38
CA ILE A 65 11.54 -12.27 -0.92
C ILE A 65 11.79 -13.51 -0.08
N LEU A 66 10.83 -13.88 0.77
CA LEU A 66 10.90 -15.14 1.52
C LEU A 66 10.62 -16.34 0.60
N ASN A 67 9.62 -16.22 -0.27
CA ASN A 67 9.30 -17.19 -1.32
C ASN A 67 8.82 -16.47 -2.58
N GLY A 68 9.32 -16.88 -3.74
CA GLY A 68 9.11 -16.20 -5.02
C GLY A 68 7.82 -16.53 -5.77
N PHE A 69 6.82 -17.18 -5.15
CA PHE A 69 5.59 -17.57 -5.86
C PHE A 69 4.58 -16.41 -6.10
N GLY A 70 4.97 -15.15 -5.82
CA GLY A 70 4.17 -13.94 -6.05
C GLY A 70 4.43 -13.27 -7.40
N LYS A 71 3.51 -12.40 -7.84
CA LYS A 71 3.60 -11.66 -9.11
C LYS A 71 3.69 -10.17 -8.80
N SER A 72 4.83 -9.73 -8.28
CA SER A 72 5.04 -8.33 -7.87
C SER A 72 5.59 -7.48 -9.02
N THR A 73 5.34 -6.17 -8.98
CA THR A 73 5.91 -5.19 -9.92
C THR A 73 6.65 -4.11 -9.13
N GLY A 74 7.77 -3.61 -9.65
CA GLY A 74 8.55 -2.52 -9.04
C GLY A 74 9.67 -2.94 -8.08
N LEU A 75 9.76 -4.21 -7.67
CA LEU A 75 10.74 -4.65 -6.67
C LEU A 75 12.21 -4.48 -7.10
N VAL A 76 12.53 -4.72 -8.38
CA VAL A 76 13.90 -4.57 -8.90
C VAL A 76 14.41 -3.14 -8.71
N GLN A 77 13.56 -2.14 -8.94
CA GLN A 77 13.93 -0.74 -8.75
C GLN A 77 14.11 -0.38 -7.26
N VAL A 78 13.26 -0.91 -6.38
CA VAL A 78 13.42 -0.74 -4.93
C VAL A 78 14.74 -1.35 -4.47
N GLN A 79 15.12 -2.51 -5.01
CA GLN A 79 16.40 -3.16 -4.70
C GLN A 79 17.62 -2.37 -5.20
N GLU A 80 17.50 -1.76 -6.38
CA GLU A 80 18.59 -0.98 -6.99
C GLU A 80 18.76 0.40 -6.32
N LEU A 81 17.66 1.13 -6.11
CA LEU A 81 17.70 2.53 -5.69
C LEU A 81 17.44 2.72 -4.18
N GLY A 82 16.91 1.70 -3.50
CA GLY A 82 16.61 1.78 -2.06
C GLY A 82 15.49 2.76 -1.71
N VAL A 83 14.60 3.08 -2.66
CA VAL A 83 13.53 4.08 -2.48
C VAL A 83 12.20 3.65 -3.09
N LEU A 84 11.11 4.14 -2.49
CA LEU A 84 9.76 4.10 -3.06
C LEU A 84 9.43 5.43 -3.73
N GLU A 85 8.91 5.34 -4.95
CA GLU A 85 8.46 6.50 -5.73
C GLU A 85 6.98 6.46 -6.13
N THR A 86 6.24 5.49 -5.58
CA THR A 86 4.81 5.29 -5.81
C THR A 86 4.12 4.85 -4.50
N PRO A 87 2.79 4.99 -4.39
CA PRO A 87 2.04 4.30 -3.35
C PRO A 87 2.17 2.78 -3.51
N ILE A 88 2.18 2.04 -2.41
CA ILE A 88 2.16 0.57 -2.44
C ILE A 88 0.72 0.12 -2.69
N ALA A 89 0.49 -0.77 -3.65
CA ALA A 89 -0.84 -1.33 -3.89
C ALA A 89 -0.85 -2.85 -3.79
N LEU A 90 -1.93 -3.36 -3.19
CA LEU A 90 -2.21 -4.77 -2.99
C LEU A 90 -3.50 -5.12 -3.73
N THR A 91 -3.46 -6.17 -4.53
CA THR A 91 -4.60 -6.65 -5.33
C THR A 91 -4.45 -8.15 -5.60
N THR A 92 -5.34 -8.73 -6.39
CA THR A 92 -5.25 -10.12 -6.83
C THR A 92 -4.11 -10.32 -7.83
N THR A 93 -3.61 -11.55 -7.96
CA THR A 93 -2.53 -11.90 -8.90
C THR A 93 -2.75 -11.37 -10.31
N PHE A 94 -3.98 -11.47 -10.84
CA PHE A 94 -4.32 -11.00 -12.18
C PHE A 94 -4.65 -9.50 -12.24
N GLY A 95 -4.86 -8.84 -11.09
CA GLY A 95 -5.08 -7.40 -11.00
C GLY A 95 -3.80 -6.56 -11.07
N VAL A 96 -2.63 -7.17 -10.89
CA VAL A 96 -1.33 -6.49 -10.78
C VAL A 96 -1.07 -5.57 -11.97
N GLY A 97 -1.27 -6.06 -13.20
CA GLY A 97 -1.05 -5.26 -14.42
C GLY A 97 -1.98 -4.04 -14.47
N THR A 98 -3.27 -4.22 -14.17
CA THR A 98 -4.26 -3.14 -14.16
C THR A 98 -3.90 -2.06 -13.13
N VAL A 99 -3.50 -2.46 -11.93
CA VAL A 99 -3.12 -1.53 -10.85
C VAL A 99 -1.82 -0.79 -11.20
N ALA A 100 -0.81 -1.48 -11.74
CA ALA A 100 0.42 -0.84 -12.20
C ALA A 100 0.13 0.21 -13.28
N HIS A 101 -0.68 -0.12 -14.29
CA HIS A 101 -1.09 0.84 -15.32
C HIS A 101 -1.87 2.03 -14.75
N ALA A 102 -2.73 1.81 -13.75
CA ALA A 102 -3.44 2.90 -13.08
C ALA A 102 -2.49 3.85 -12.35
N GLN A 103 -1.50 3.33 -11.62
CA GLN A 103 -0.51 4.15 -10.92
C GLN A 103 0.39 4.93 -11.88
N ILE A 104 0.86 4.29 -12.95
CA ILE A 104 1.66 4.96 -14.00
C ILE A 104 0.87 6.12 -14.61
N ARG A 105 -0.43 5.96 -14.88
CA ARG A 105 -1.28 7.03 -15.41
C ARG A 105 -1.49 8.16 -14.41
N GLN A 106 -1.53 7.86 -13.11
CA GLN A 106 -1.73 8.86 -12.06
C GLN A 106 -0.47 9.69 -11.76
N ALA A 107 0.74 9.15 -11.98
CA ALA A 107 1.98 9.84 -11.63
C ALA A 107 2.16 11.19 -12.38
N PRO A 108 1.90 11.32 -13.70
CA PRO A 108 1.93 12.62 -14.38
C PRO A 108 0.77 13.53 -13.99
N ALA A 109 -0.41 12.97 -13.70
CA ALA A 109 -1.63 13.74 -13.43
C ALA A 109 -1.55 14.56 -12.13
N ARG A 110 -0.68 14.17 -11.19
CA ARG A 110 -0.41 14.92 -9.96
C ARG A 110 0.54 16.10 -10.16
N ARG A 111 1.25 16.20 -11.30
CA ARG A 111 2.15 17.32 -11.61
C ARG A 111 1.42 18.65 -11.90
N GLY A 112 0.10 18.65 -12.09
CA GLY A 112 -0.67 19.83 -12.54
C GLY A 112 -1.67 20.39 -11.52
N MET A 113 -1.65 19.94 -10.26
CA MET A 113 -2.61 20.38 -9.22
C MET A 113 -1.93 21.10 -8.05
N HIS A 114 -0.99 21.99 -8.35
CA HIS A 114 -0.49 23.01 -7.41
C HIS A 114 -1.01 24.39 -7.83
#